data_AF-A0A5C5W295-F1
#
_entry.id   AF-A0A5C5W295-F1
#
_cell.length_a   1.000
_cell.length_b   1.000
_cell.length_c   1.000
_cell.angle_alpha   90.00
_cell.angle_beta   90.00
_cell.angle_gamma   90.00
#
_symmetry.space_group_name_H-M   'P 1'
#
loop_
_entity.id
_entity.type
_entity.pdbx_description
1 polymer ?
#
loop_
_entity_poly.entity_id
_entity_poly.type
_entity_poly.pdbx_seq_one_letter_code
_entity_poly.pdbx_strand_id
1 'polypeptide(L)'
;MSSGKQTHAIGQLYFGWSESRPTDGDPPQENSNLSAPSGCSYGPGHPWHYLLQGDNAQPVAFDDIPASEESTRAMAQELPMPRVKRIIAVREQLESERRELDAARVRYQEIIDRGTAALSRYDREIAYGGNDEMARAGTLALLFQQAAWRKGRIACLERERSGGLSRTK
;
A
#
# COMPACT_ATOMS: atom_id res chain seq x y z
N MET A 1 9.49 -14.40 -41.47
CA MET A 1 8.95 -15.04 -40.26
C MET A 1 9.63 -14.38 -39.07
N SER A 2 9.00 -13.37 -38.48
CA SER A 2 9.56 -12.59 -37.36
C SER A 2 8.62 -12.76 -36.17
N SER A 3 9.06 -13.49 -35.15
CA SER A 3 8.31 -13.69 -33.91
C SER A 3 8.99 -12.85 -32.83
N GLY A 4 8.44 -11.66 -32.59
CA GLY A 4 8.84 -10.79 -31.50
C GLY A 4 8.24 -11.31 -30.19
N LYS A 5 9.11 -11.66 -29.24
CA LYS A 5 8.72 -11.96 -27.86
C LYS A 5 8.51 -10.64 -27.12
N GLN A 6 7.28 -10.34 -26.72
CA GLN A 6 6.95 -9.29 -25.76
C GLN A 6 7.32 -9.78 -24.35
N THR A 7 8.34 -9.17 -23.76
CA THR A 7 8.65 -9.28 -22.35
C THR A 7 7.77 -8.30 -21.57
N HIS A 8 6.97 -8.82 -20.64
CA HIS A 8 6.23 -8.01 -19.67
C HIS A 8 7.22 -7.35 -18.70
N ALA A 9 7.27 -6.02 -18.71
CA ALA A 9 7.97 -5.24 -17.70
C ALA A 9 7.11 -5.24 -16.41
N ILE A 10 7.55 -6.01 -15.41
CA ILE A 10 7.06 -5.88 -14.04
C ILE A 10 7.69 -4.60 -13.51
N GLY A 11 6.88 -3.56 -13.32
CA GLY A 11 7.28 -2.32 -12.68
C GLY A 11 7.69 -2.60 -11.24
N GLN A 12 9.00 -2.63 -10.99
CA GLN A 12 9.54 -2.61 -9.63
C GLN A 12 9.25 -1.24 -9.03
N LEU A 13 8.31 -1.16 -8.09
CA LEU A 13 8.19 -0.03 -7.19
C LEU A 13 9.35 -0.10 -6.20
N TYR A 14 10.48 0.50 -6.57
CA TYR A 14 11.58 0.80 -5.68
C TYR A 14 11.13 1.88 -4.69
N PHE A 15 10.72 1.48 -3.49
CA PHE A 15 10.68 2.38 -2.34
C PHE A 15 12.00 2.24 -1.59
N GLY A 16 12.84 3.26 -1.71
CA GLY A 16 14.12 3.35 -1.02
C GLY A 16 13.91 3.49 0.49
N TRP A 17 14.19 2.42 1.23
CA TRP A 17 14.34 2.47 2.67
C TRP A 17 15.74 3.01 2.96
N SER A 18 15.87 4.33 3.13
CA SER A 18 17.12 4.92 3.60
C SER A 18 17.35 4.53 5.06
N GLU A 19 18.29 3.60 5.27
CA GLU A 19 18.94 3.33 6.55
C GLU A 19 19.63 4.61 7.05
N SER A 20 19.02 5.31 8.00
CA SER A 20 19.76 6.27 8.82
C SER A 20 20.53 5.49 9.89
N ARG A 21 21.81 5.19 9.63
CA ARG A 21 22.73 4.76 10.69
C ARG A 21 23.10 5.96 11.55
N PRO A 22 23.05 5.87 12.89
CA PRO A 22 23.59 6.92 13.75
C PRO A 22 25.11 6.92 13.61
N THR A 23 25.68 8.08 13.29
CA THR A 23 27.12 8.32 13.34
C THR A 23 27.58 8.42 14.80
N ASP A 24 28.58 7.61 15.16
CA ASP A 24 29.33 7.71 16.41
C ASP A 24 29.99 9.08 16.55
N GLY A 25 29.76 9.74 17.69
CA GLY A 25 30.58 10.85 18.15
C GLY A 25 29.81 12.01 18.78
N ASP A 26 29.40 11.86 20.03
CA ASP A 26 29.61 12.87 21.09
C ASP A 26 29.17 12.32 22.47
N PRO A 27 29.93 12.57 23.56
CA PRO A 27 29.56 12.14 24.92
C PRO A 27 28.44 13.01 25.54
N PRO A 28 27.70 12.49 26.53
CA PRO A 28 26.39 13.03 26.89
C PRO A 28 26.51 14.27 27.78
N GLN A 29 25.89 15.39 27.35
CA GLN A 29 25.44 16.41 28.28
C GLN A 29 24.10 15.98 28.89
N GLU A 30 24.10 15.75 30.21
CA GLU A 30 22.92 15.59 31.05
C GLU A 30 22.06 16.86 31.02
N ASN A 31 21.21 16.97 30.00
CA ASN A 31 20.07 17.87 30.02
C ASN A 31 18.84 17.05 30.43
N SER A 32 18.68 16.87 31.74
CA SER A 32 17.54 16.26 32.41
C SER A 32 16.26 17.12 32.31
N ASN A 33 15.83 17.40 31.07
CA ASN A 33 14.54 18.04 30.78
C ASN A 33 14.04 17.76 29.34
N LEU A 34 14.34 16.58 28.81
CA LEU A 34 13.64 16.04 27.65
C LEU A 34 12.47 15.20 28.17
N SER A 35 11.31 15.85 28.34
CA SER A 35 10.03 15.13 28.27
C SER A 35 10.12 14.18 27.08
N ALA A 36 10.11 12.86 27.35
CA ALA A 36 10.11 11.85 26.31
C ALA A 36 9.04 12.23 25.28
N PRO A 37 9.35 12.29 23.97
CA PRO A 37 8.32 12.57 22.98
C PRO A 37 7.24 11.53 23.18
N SER A 38 6.04 11.98 23.56
CA SER A 38 4.84 11.17 23.67
C SER A 38 4.78 10.25 22.46
N GLY A 39 4.86 8.93 22.71
CA GLY A 39 5.23 7.93 21.72
C GLY A 39 4.51 8.09 20.39
N CYS A 40 5.27 8.37 19.34
CA CYS A 40 4.79 8.31 17.96
C CYS A 40 4.49 6.85 17.62
N SER A 41 3.21 6.45 17.72
CA SER A 41 2.74 5.17 17.18
C SER A 41 2.91 5.16 15.67
N TYR A 42 3.37 4.03 15.15
CA TYR A 42 3.50 3.79 13.72
C TYR A 42 2.11 3.66 13.08
N GLY A 43 1.92 4.20 11.88
CA GLY A 43 0.68 3.98 11.13
C GLY A 43 0.58 2.54 10.59
N PRO A 44 -0.63 2.05 10.26
CA PRO A 44 -0.86 0.69 9.74
C PRO A 44 -0.21 0.39 8.38
N GLY A 45 0.28 1.42 7.69
CA GLY A 45 1.14 1.27 6.51
C GLY A 45 2.60 0.97 6.85
N HIS A 46 2.99 0.88 8.13
CA HIS A 46 4.37 0.67 8.53
C HIS A 46 4.53 -0.71 9.21
N PRO A 47 5.55 -1.52 8.88
CA PRO A 47 5.73 -2.85 9.48
C PRO A 47 5.79 -2.85 11.01
N TRP A 48 6.52 -1.91 11.63
CA TRP A 48 6.59 -1.74 13.09
C TRP A 48 5.23 -1.56 13.79
N HIS A 49 4.17 -1.18 13.08
CA HIS A 49 2.83 -1.15 13.64
C HIS A 49 2.37 -2.55 14.13
N TYR A 50 2.76 -3.61 13.42
CA TYR A 50 2.31 -4.99 13.70
C TYR A 50 3.32 -5.84 14.46
N LEU A 51 4.54 -5.34 14.70
CA LEU A 51 5.61 -6.10 15.36
C LEU A 51 5.49 -6.01 16.87
N LEU A 52 5.87 -7.10 17.55
CA LEU A 52 5.92 -7.17 19.02
C LEU A 52 6.87 -6.12 19.62
N GLN A 53 7.98 -5.83 18.93
CA GLN A 53 8.96 -4.82 19.35
C GLN A 53 8.54 -3.39 18.98
N GLY A 54 7.46 -3.23 18.20
CA GLY A 54 6.87 -1.93 17.87
C GLY A 54 5.56 -1.72 18.62
N ASP A 55 4.48 -1.41 17.90
CA ASP A 55 3.17 -1.11 18.52
C ASP A 55 2.39 -2.38 18.89
N ASN A 56 2.75 -3.54 18.33
CA ASN A 56 2.01 -4.81 18.44
C ASN A 56 0.49 -4.63 18.19
N ALA A 57 0.13 -3.74 17.28
CA ALA A 57 -1.26 -3.41 17.00
C ALA A 57 -1.93 -4.54 16.21
N GLN A 58 -3.23 -4.70 16.44
CA GLN A 58 -4.04 -5.64 15.67
C GLN A 58 -4.20 -5.12 14.22
N PRO A 59 -4.22 -6.02 13.22
CA PRO A 59 -4.57 -5.66 11.86
C PRO A 59 -5.91 -4.93 11.79
N VAL A 60 -5.93 -3.82 11.05
CA VAL A 60 -7.17 -3.08 10.78
C VAL A 60 -8.09 -3.96 9.94
N ALA A 61 -9.38 -4.03 10.26
CA ALA A 61 -10.33 -4.77 9.44
C ALA A 61 -10.31 -4.22 8.01
N PHE A 62 -10.33 -5.10 7.00
CA PHE A 62 -10.12 -4.69 5.60
C PHE A 62 -11.12 -3.62 5.14
N ASP A 63 -12.37 -3.75 5.60
CA ASP A 63 -13.45 -2.83 5.24
C ASP A 63 -13.23 -1.43 5.84
N ASP A 64 -12.54 -1.33 6.98
CA ASP A 64 -12.22 -0.07 7.69
C ASP A 64 -10.96 0.64 7.15
N ILE A 65 -10.20 0.02 6.26
CA ILE A 65 -9.03 0.66 5.63
C ILE A 65 -9.49 1.92 4.86
N PRO A 66 -8.99 3.11 5.17
CA PRO A 66 -9.43 4.34 4.51
C PRO A 66 -8.92 4.41 3.07
N ALA A 67 -9.66 5.12 2.22
CA ALA A 67 -9.21 5.45 0.88
C ALA A 67 -8.05 6.46 0.93
N SER A 68 -7.01 6.25 0.12
CA SER A 68 -5.92 7.21 -0.01
C SER A 68 -6.35 8.45 -0.80
N GLU A 69 -6.21 9.63 -0.20
CA GLU A 69 -6.44 10.90 -0.88
C GLU A 69 -5.40 11.16 -1.97
N GLU A 70 -4.17 10.70 -1.77
CA GLU A 70 -3.10 10.81 -2.76
C GLU A 70 -3.44 10.02 -4.02
N SER A 71 -3.88 8.77 -3.88
CA SER A 71 -4.25 7.94 -5.02
C SER A 71 -5.48 8.46 -5.76
N THR A 72 -6.42 9.06 -5.03
CA THR A 72 -7.57 9.77 -5.60
C THR A 72 -7.11 10.92 -6.50
N ARG A 73 -6.15 11.74 -6.05
CA ARG A 73 -5.60 12.85 -6.84
C ARG A 73 -4.79 12.37 -8.04
N ALA A 74 -3.96 11.35 -7.88
CA ALA A 74 -3.17 10.77 -8.95
C ALA A 74 -4.07 10.21 -10.07
N MET A 75 -5.11 9.44 -9.70
CA MET A 75 -6.08 8.88 -10.65
C MET A 75 -6.77 9.97 -11.47
N ALA A 76 -7.14 11.10 -10.85
CA ALA A 76 -7.78 12.20 -11.57
C ALA A 76 -6.88 12.80 -12.68
N GLN A 77 -5.56 12.75 -12.50
CA GLN A 77 -4.56 13.25 -13.47
C GLN A 77 -4.26 12.24 -14.59
N GLU A 78 -4.36 10.94 -14.31
CA GLU A 78 -4.15 9.87 -15.30
C GLU A 78 -5.29 9.79 -16.34
N LEU A 79 -6.48 10.30 -16.01
CA LEU A 79 -7.64 10.18 -16.88
C LEU A 79 -7.53 11.06 -18.15
N PRO A 80 -7.85 10.52 -19.35
CA PRO A 80 -7.81 11.29 -20.59
C PRO A 80 -8.66 12.56 -20.55
N MET A 81 -8.22 13.63 -21.19
CA MET A 81 -9.02 14.87 -21.33
C MET A 81 -10.25 14.69 -22.23
N PRO A 82 -10.18 14.01 -23.40
CA PRO A 82 -11.35 13.86 -24.26
C PRO A 82 -12.45 13.02 -23.59
N ARG A 83 -13.67 13.57 -23.50
CA ARG A 83 -14.80 12.97 -22.77
C ARG A 83 -15.10 11.52 -23.16
N VAL A 84 -15.13 11.22 -24.46
CA VAL A 84 -15.43 9.85 -24.96
C VAL A 84 -14.36 8.87 -24.48
N LYS A 85 -13.08 9.22 -24.61
CA LYS A 85 -11.96 8.38 -24.16
C LYS A 85 -11.96 8.22 -22.64
N ARG A 86 -12.30 9.27 -21.90
CA ARG A 86 -12.45 9.24 -20.45
C ARG A 86 -13.51 8.25 -19.99
N ILE A 87 -14.70 8.23 -20.62
CA ILE A 87 -15.77 7.30 -20.25
C ILE A 87 -15.35 5.84 -20.43
N ILE A 88 -14.66 5.53 -21.53
CA ILE A 88 -14.16 4.17 -21.81
C ILE A 88 -13.09 3.78 -20.78
N ALA A 89 -12.08 4.63 -20.59
CA ALA A 89 -11.01 4.41 -19.62
C ALA A 89 -11.54 4.22 -18.19
N VAL A 90 -12.51 5.05 -17.77
CA VAL A 90 -13.12 4.93 -16.44
C VAL A 90 -13.79 3.57 -16.25
N ARG A 91 -14.49 3.04 -17.27
CA ARG A 91 -15.16 1.73 -17.16
C ARG A 91 -14.14 0.60 -17.05
N GLU A 92 -13.14 0.58 -17.92
CA GLU A 92 -12.11 -0.46 -17.94
C GLU A 92 -11.29 -0.48 -16.66
N GLN A 93 -10.85 0.70 -16.21
CA GLN A 93 -10.05 0.83 -14.98
C GLN A 93 -10.88 0.49 -13.74
N LEU A 94 -12.15 0.93 -13.66
CA LEU A 94 -12.98 0.68 -12.47
C LEU A 94 -13.17 -0.82 -12.22
N GLU A 95 -13.37 -1.61 -13.27
CA GLU A 95 -13.48 -3.06 -13.13
C GLU A 95 -12.15 -3.70 -12.71
N SER A 96 -11.02 -3.26 -13.28
CA SER A 96 -9.70 -3.77 -12.91
C SER A 96 -9.39 -3.49 -11.44
N GLU A 97 -9.56 -2.23 -11.01
CA GLU A 97 -9.27 -1.81 -9.64
C GLU A 97 -10.13 -2.58 -8.62
N ARG A 98 -11.40 -2.84 -8.93
CA ARG A 98 -12.29 -3.65 -8.07
C ARG A 98 -11.82 -5.09 -7.95
N ARG A 99 -11.48 -5.74 -9.07
CA ARG A 99 -10.96 -7.12 -9.06
C ARG A 99 -9.66 -7.22 -8.27
N GLU A 100 -8.77 -6.26 -8.42
CA GLU A 100 -7.51 -6.25 -7.67
C GLU A 100 -7.72 -5.91 -6.18
N LEU A 101 -8.69 -5.07 -5.83
CA LEU A 101 -9.06 -4.82 -4.44
C LEU A 101 -9.61 -6.08 -3.78
N ASP A 102 -10.45 -6.84 -4.47
CA ASP A 102 -10.97 -8.11 -3.98
C ASP A 102 -9.84 -9.14 -3.79
N ALA A 103 -8.90 -9.22 -4.73
CA ALA A 103 -7.72 -10.08 -4.57
C ALA A 103 -6.86 -9.66 -3.37
N ALA A 104 -6.66 -8.36 -3.17
CA ALA A 104 -5.96 -7.83 -2.00
C ALA A 104 -6.71 -8.16 -0.69
N ARG A 105 -8.05 -8.11 -0.69
CA ARG A 105 -8.89 -8.50 0.46
C ARG A 105 -8.66 -9.95 0.86
N VAL A 106 -8.79 -10.86 -0.11
CA VAL A 106 -8.59 -12.30 0.11
C VAL A 106 -7.20 -12.55 0.67
N ARG A 107 -6.17 -11.94 0.05
CA ARG A 107 -4.79 -12.12 0.49
C ARG A 107 -4.55 -11.55 1.90
N TYR A 108 -5.07 -10.36 2.19
CA TYR A 108 -4.93 -9.72 3.50
C TYR A 108 -5.54 -10.59 4.60
N GLN A 109 -6.76 -11.09 4.38
CA GLN A 109 -7.42 -11.99 5.32
C GLN A 109 -6.64 -13.29 5.51
N GLU A 110 -6.09 -13.86 4.43
CA GLU A 110 -5.28 -15.07 4.51
C GLU A 110 -4.04 -14.88 5.42
N ILE A 111 -3.38 -13.71 5.37
CA ILE A 111 -2.24 -13.40 6.26
C ILE A 111 -2.69 -13.21 7.71
N ILE A 112 -3.88 -12.65 7.94
CA ILE A 112 -4.44 -12.53 9.28
C ILE A 112 -4.69 -13.92 9.87
N ASP A 113 -5.36 -14.80 9.13
CA ASP A 113 -5.83 -16.10 9.62
C ASP A 113 -4.69 -17.12 9.77
N ARG A 114 -3.76 -17.15 8.80
CA ARG A 114 -2.71 -18.19 8.72
C ARG A 114 -1.32 -17.68 9.09
N GLY A 115 -1.16 -16.37 9.30
CA GLY A 115 0.12 -15.75 9.61
C GLY A 115 1.18 -16.01 8.54
N THR A 116 2.38 -16.37 8.98
CA THR A 116 3.53 -16.60 8.08
C THR A 116 3.37 -17.84 7.21
N ALA A 117 2.49 -18.78 7.58
CA ALA A 117 2.22 -19.97 6.78
C ALA A 117 1.49 -19.66 5.46
N ALA A 118 0.89 -18.48 5.32
CA ALA A 118 0.34 -18.01 4.05
C ALA A 118 1.38 -17.36 3.13
N LEU A 119 2.57 -17.02 3.66
CA LEU A 119 3.62 -16.37 2.88
C LEU A 119 4.38 -17.38 2.02
N SER A 120 4.86 -16.90 0.86
CA SER A 120 5.71 -17.71 0.03
C SER A 120 7.06 -17.94 0.71
N ARG A 121 7.79 -18.96 0.25
CA ARG A 121 9.17 -19.18 0.68
C ARG A 121 10.06 -17.97 0.35
N TYR A 122 9.85 -17.37 -0.82
CA TYR A 122 10.59 -16.19 -1.26
C TYR A 122 10.40 -15.03 -0.29
N ASP A 123 9.16 -14.73 0.12
CA ASP A 123 8.89 -13.64 1.05
C ASP A 123 9.61 -13.86 2.38
N ARG A 124 9.46 -15.06 2.96
CA ARG A 124 10.05 -15.39 4.26
C ARG A 124 11.57 -15.38 4.24
N GLU A 125 12.18 -16.08 3.27
CA GLU A 125 13.63 -16.33 3.29
C GLU A 125 14.44 -15.25 2.59
N ILE A 126 13.91 -14.64 1.52
CA ILE A 126 14.69 -13.76 0.65
C ILE A 126 14.34 -12.31 0.90
N ALA A 127 13.06 -11.94 0.85
CA ALA A 127 12.66 -10.54 1.01
C ALA A 127 12.90 -10.01 2.43
N TYR A 128 12.75 -10.87 3.44
CA TYR A 128 12.86 -10.50 4.86
C TYR A 128 13.95 -11.28 5.61
N GLY A 129 14.89 -11.91 4.90
CA GLY A 129 16.10 -12.52 5.48
C GLY A 129 15.83 -13.64 6.49
N GLY A 130 14.72 -14.37 6.37
CA GLY A 130 14.33 -15.42 7.30
C GLY A 130 13.62 -14.94 8.57
N ASN A 131 13.33 -13.64 8.69
CA ASN A 131 12.54 -13.12 9.82
C ASN A 131 11.05 -13.21 9.50
N ASP A 132 10.43 -14.29 9.96
CA ASP A 132 9.01 -14.61 9.77
C ASP A 132 8.08 -13.50 10.32
N GLU A 133 8.37 -12.94 11.49
CA GLU A 133 7.56 -11.86 12.07
C GLU A 133 7.61 -10.59 11.22
N MET A 134 8.81 -10.18 10.81
CA MET A 134 9.02 -9.04 9.91
C MET A 134 8.35 -9.28 8.56
N ALA A 135 8.42 -10.52 8.04
CA ALA A 135 7.78 -10.86 6.78
C ALA A 135 6.25 -10.71 6.84
N ARG A 136 5.63 -11.20 7.92
CA ARG A 136 4.20 -11.01 8.15
C ARG A 136 3.84 -9.54 8.30
N ALA A 137 4.55 -8.83 9.18
CA ALA A 137 4.28 -7.42 9.44
C ALA A 137 4.45 -6.55 8.19
N GLY A 138 5.52 -6.78 7.41
CA GLY A 138 5.78 -6.11 6.15
C GLY A 138 4.74 -6.40 5.09
N THR A 139 4.30 -7.65 4.97
CA THR A 139 3.25 -8.03 4.02
C THR A 139 1.90 -7.39 4.39
N LEU A 140 1.54 -7.35 5.69
CA LEU A 140 0.32 -6.69 6.16
C LEU A 140 0.36 -5.19 5.87
N ALA A 141 1.47 -4.52 6.20
CA ALA A 141 1.65 -3.10 5.91
C ALA A 141 1.53 -2.79 4.41
N LEU A 142 2.14 -3.62 3.56
CA LEU A 142 2.07 -3.46 2.11
C LEU A 142 0.63 -3.64 1.58
N LEU A 143 -0.06 -4.69 2.00
CA LEU A 143 -1.44 -4.96 1.58
C LEU A 143 -2.41 -3.89 2.09
N PHE A 144 -2.19 -3.34 3.30
CA PHE A 144 -2.93 -2.20 3.81
C PHE A 144 -2.80 -0.99 2.88
N GLN A 145 -1.55 -0.61 2.53
CA GLN A 145 -1.30 0.51 1.64
C GLN A 145 -1.91 0.28 0.26
N GLN A 146 -1.78 -0.93 -0.28
CA GLN A 146 -2.36 -1.32 -1.56
C GLN A 146 -3.90 -1.21 -1.55
N ALA A 147 -4.56 -1.66 -0.48
CA ALA A 147 -5.99 -1.54 -0.32
C ALA A 147 -6.43 -0.08 -0.25
N ALA A 148 -5.75 0.74 0.58
CA ALA A 148 -6.01 2.17 0.69
C ALA A 148 -5.85 2.89 -0.65
N TRP A 149 -4.77 2.58 -1.37
CA TRP A 149 -4.49 3.12 -2.71
C TRP A 149 -5.60 2.79 -3.70
N ARG A 150 -5.99 1.52 -3.81
CA ARG A 150 -7.06 1.07 -4.72
C ARG A 150 -8.42 1.65 -4.36
N LYS A 151 -8.77 1.70 -3.07
CA LYS A 151 -10.02 2.35 -2.60
C LYS A 151 -10.10 3.81 -3.05
N GLY A 152 -9.00 4.58 -2.97
CA GLY A 152 -8.98 5.96 -3.44
C GLY A 152 -9.13 6.09 -4.96
N ARG A 153 -8.50 5.19 -5.73
CA ARG A 153 -8.66 5.14 -7.20
C ARG A 153 -10.09 4.81 -7.59
N ILE A 154 -10.70 3.79 -6.98
CA ILE A 154 -12.11 3.43 -7.18
C ILE A 154 -13.02 4.62 -6.86
N ALA A 155 -12.81 5.30 -5.72
CA ALA A 155 -13.61 6.45 -5.34
C ALA A 155 -13.55 7.59 -6.38
N CYS A 156 -12.36 7.84 -6.96
CA CYS A 156 -12.20 8.78 -8.06
C CYS A 156 -12.98 8.34 -9.32
N LEU A 157 -12.80 7.09 -9.74
CA LEU A 157 -13.43 6.53 -10.94
C LEU A 157 -14.96 6.48 -10.84
N GLU A 158 -15.51 6.16 -9.66
CA GLU A 158 -16.95 6.17 -9.40
C GLU A 158 -17.53 7.59 -9.45
N ARG A 159 -16.80 8.58 -8.94
CA ARG A 159 -17.17 9.99 -9.04
C ARG A 159 -17.19 10.44 -10.50
N GLU A 160 -16.20 10.07 -11.29
CA GLU A 160 -16.15 10.42 -12.72
C GLU A 160 -17.24 9.72 -13.53
N ARG A 161 -17.53 8.45 -13.22
CA ARG A 161 -18.65 7.71 -13.83
C ARG A 161 -20.00 8.37 -13.55
N SER A 162 -20.20 8.85 -12.32
CA SER A 162 -21.45 9.48 -11.88
C SER A 162 -21.56 10.95 -12.35
N GLY A 163 -20.47 11.71 -12.30
CA GLY A 163 -20.41 13.13 -12.65
C GLY A 163 -20.29 13.39 -14.16
N GLY A 164 -19.70 12.47 -14.92
CA GLY A 164 -19.59 12.56 -16.38
C GLY A 164 -20.93 12.49 -17.12
N LEU A 165 -21.99 12.04 -16.44
CA LEU A 165 -23.37 12.02 -16.94
C LEU A 165 -24.10 13.36 -16.76
N SER A 166 -23.62 14.26 -15.87
CA SER A 166 -24.36 15.47 -15.47
C SER A 166 -23.83 16.79 -16.06
N ARG A 167 -22.72 16.79 -16.81
CA ARG A 167 -22.14 17.99 -17.45
C ARG A 167 -22.47 18.12 -18.94
N THR A 168 -23.75 18.05 -19.29
CA THR A 168 -24.26 18.55 -20.58
C THR A 168 -25.17 19.74 -20.29
N LYS A 169 -24.60 20.94 -20.41
CA LYS A 169 -25.32 22.19 -20.67
C LYS A 169 -24.67 22.83 -21.87
#